data_AF-A0A858WWV6-F1
#
_entry.id   AF-A0A858WWV6-F1
#
_cell.length_a   1.000
_cell.length_b   1.000
_cell.length_c   1.000
_cell.angle_alpha   90.00
_cell.angle_beta   90.00
_cell.angle_gamma   90.00
#
_symmetry.space_group_name_H-M   'P 1'
#
loop_
_entity.id
_entity.type
_entity.pdbx_description
1 polymer ?
#
loop_
_entity_poly.entity_id
_entity_poly.type
_entity_poly.pdbx_seq_one_letter_code
_entity_poly.pdbx_strand_id
1 'polypeptide(L)'
;MLQNIDEMQKLGKENLDIAMKSFGTVSKGVQAIAVEVADYSKKSFEEGTAAAEKLFGAKTLDKAVEIQSAYFKSAYEGFVAQATKMGELYADLAKETYKPYEGMLGKIQPK
;
A
#
# COMPACT_ATOMS: atom_id res chain seq x y z
N MET A 1 13.92 -28.61 35.49
CA MET A 1 13.44 -29.27 34.25
C MET A 1 12.01 -28.89 33.88
N LEU A 2 11.04 -28.92 34.81
CA LEU A 2 9.65 -28.46 34.53
C LEU A 2 9.56 -26.97 34.16
N GLN A 3 10.30 -26.09 34.84
CA GLN A 3 10.35 -24.65 34.51
C GLN A 3 10.80 -24.38 33.06
N ASN A 4 11.77 -25.14 32.54
CA ASN A 4 12.25 -24.98 31.16
C ASN A 4 11.20 -25.43 30.12
N ILE A 5 10.30 -26.36 30.48
CA ILE A 5 9.23 -26.82 29.59
C ILE A 5 8.09 -25.78 29.55
N ASP A 6 7.72 -25.22 30.69
CA ASP A 6 6.72 -24.15 30.77
C ASP A 6 7.20 -22.87 30.06
N GLU A 7 8.46 -22.49 30.21
CA GLU A 7 9.07 -21.37 29.48
C GLU A 7 9.13 -21.63 27.97
N MET A 8 9.51 -22.84 27.54
CA MET A 8 9.46 -23.21 26.11
C MET A 8 8.03 -23.17 25.55
N GLN A 9 7.03 -23.67 26.29
CA GLN A 9 5.63 -23.60 25.85
C GLN A 9 5.13 -22.16 25.76
N LYS A 10 5.53 -21.30 26.70
CA LYS A 10 5.15 -19.89 26.71
C LYS A 10 5.80 -19.12 25.55
N LEU A 11 7.08 -19.35 25.28
CA LEU A 11 7.77 -18.83 24.09
C LEU A 11 7.12 -19.32 22.79
N GLY A 12 6.76 -20.60 22.71
CA GLY A 12 6.05 -21.16 21.56
C GLY A 12 4.70 -20.47 21.29
N LYS A 13 3.92 -20.22 22.35
CA LYS A 13 2.65 -19.49 22.25
C LYS A 13 2.85 -18.01 21.87
N GLU A 14 3.79 -17.31 22.50
CA GLU A 14 4.09 -15.91 22.17
C GLU A 14 4.55 -15.76 20.69
N ASN A 15 5.37 -16.69 20.20
CA ASN A 15 5.81 -16.71 18.80
C ASN A 15 4.65 -16.97 17.82
N LEU A 16 3.74 -17.90 18.14
CA LEU A 16 2.55 -18.17 17.32
C LEU A 16 1.61 -16.96 17.27
N ASP A 17 1.39 -16.28 18.39
CA ASP A 17 0.56 -15.07 18.44
C ASP A 17 1.17 -13.93 17.62
N ILE A 18 2.50 -13.75 17.69
CA ILE A 18 3.24 -12.78 16.86
C ILE A 18 3.10 -13.12 15.38
N ALA A 19 3.26 -14.40 15.01
CA ALA A 19 3.14 -14.87 13.64
C ALA A 19 1.72 -14.62 13.09
N MET A 20 0.68 -14.96 13.86
CA MET A 20 -0.72 -14.72 13.48
C MET A 20 -1.04 -13.24 13.29
N LYS A 21 -0.53 -12.37 14.19
CA LYS A 21 -0.69 -10.90 14.06
C LYS A 21 0.04 -10.35 12.84
N SER A 22 1.26 -10.82 12.59
CA SER A 22 2.06 -10.43 11.42
C SER A 22 1.36 -10.85 10.14
N PHE A 23 0.86 -12.10 10.08
CA PHE A 23 0.09 -12.59 8.93
C PHE A 23 -1.17 -11.76 8.66
N GLY A 24 -1.95 -11.46 9.71
CA GLY A 24 -3.14 -10.62 9.57
C GLY A 24 -2.82 -9.21 9.07
N THR A 25 -1.70 -8.64 9.51
CA THR A 25 -1.22 -7.32 9.07
C THR A 25 -0.80 -7.33 7.60
N VAL A 26 0.00 -8.32 7.20
CA VAL A 26 0.42 -8.49 5.80
C VAL A 26 -0.77 -8.71 4.89
N SER A 27 -1.71 -9.57 5.28
CA SER A 27 -2.92 -9.82 4.50
C SER A 27 -3.72 -8.55 4.25
N LYS A 28 -3.92 -7.72 5.28
CA LYS A 28 -4.60 -6.42 5.15
C LYS A 28 -3.83 -5.42 4.29
N GLY A 29 -2.51 -5.34 4.46
CA GLY A 29 -1.66 -4.46 3.65
C GLY A 29 -1.72 -4.82 2.17
N VAL A 30 -1.66 -6.11 1.84
CA VAL A 30 -1.81 -6.59 0.45
C VAL A 30 -3.19 -6.26 -0.11
N GLN A 31 -4.26 -6.43 0.68
CA GLN A 31 -5.61 -6.04 0.26
C GLN A 31 -5.71 -4.54 -0.02
N ALA A 32 -5.17 -3.69 0.85
CA ALA A 32 -5.17 -2.24 0.66
C ALA A 32 -4.41 -1.83 -0.61
N ILE A 33 -3.24 -2.44 -0.86
CA ILE A 33 -2.48 -2.24 -2.11
C ILE A 33 -3.30 -2.66 -3.33
N ALA A 34 -3.94 -3.82 -3.29
CA ALA A 34 -4.74 -4.31 -4.41
C ALA A 34 -5.92 -3.39 -4.73
N VAL A 35 -6.60 -2.87 -3.69
CA VAL A 35 -7.69 -1.89 -3.84
C VAL A 35 -7.16 -0.60 -4.47
N GLU A 36 -6.07 -0.04 -3.95
CA GLU A 36 -5.49 1.20 -4.47
C GLU A 36 -5.07 1.08 -5.94
N VAL A 37 -4.47 -0.05 -6.33
CA VAL A 37 -4.12 -0.32 -7.73
C VAL A 37 -5.35 -0.43 -8.62
N ALA A 38 -6.41 -1.10 -8.15
CA ALA A 38 -7.66 -1.23 -8.90
C ALA A 38 -8.34 0.13 -9.10
N ASP A 39 -8.40 0.95 -8.04
CA ASP A 39 -9.00 2.28 -8.09
C ASP A 39 -8.23 3.22 -9.02
N TYR A 40 -6.89 3.23 -8.94
CA TYR A 40 -6.05 4.00 -9.86
C TYR A 40 -6.21 3.56 -11.32
N SER A 41 -6.29 2.25 -11.56
CA SER A 41 -6.48 1.69 -12.91
C SER A 41 -7.83 2.13 -13.50
N LYS A 42 -8.90 2.07 -12.69
CA LYS A 42 -10.23 2.53 -13.08
C LYS A 42 -10.21 4.02 -13.41
N LYS A 43 -9.65 4.84 -12.53
CA LYS A 43 -9.53 6.29 -12.74
C LYS A 43 -8.74 6.62 -14.02
N SER A 44 -7.61 5.96 -14.23
CA SER A 44 -6.77 6.16 -15.42
C SER A 44 -7.53 5.83 -16.71
N PHE A 45 -8.35 4.78 -16.70
CA PHE A 45 -9.19 4.41 -17.84
C PHE A 45 -10.31 5.42 -18.11
N GLU A 46 -10.97 5.90 -17.06
CA GLU A 46 -12.01 6.93 -17.16
C GLU A 46 -11.44 8.25 -17.71
N GLU A 47 -10.30 8.70 -17.19
CA GLU A 47 -9.61 9.91 -17.66
C GLU A 47 -9.13 9.77 -19.11
N GLY A 48 -8.56 8.63 -19.47
CA GLY A 48 -8.10 8.35 -20.83
C GLY A 48 -9.24 8.34 -21.85
N THR A 49 -10.35 7.67 -21.52
CA THR A 49 -11.56 7.66 -22.35
C THR A 49 -12.13 9.07 -22.50
N ALA A 50 -12.24 9.84 -21.41
CA ALA A 50 -12.72 11.21 -21.46
C ALA A 50 -11.82 12.13 -22.31
N ALA A 51 -10.50 11.95 -22.26
CA ALA A 51 -9.58 12.68 -23.11
C ALA A 51 -9.75 12.30 -24.59
N ALA A 52 -9.89 11.00 -24.88
CA ALA A 52 -10.12 10.51 -26.24
C ALA A 52 -11.42 11.06 -26.84
N GLU A 53 -12.54 11.02 -26.10
CA GLU A 53 -13.83 11.59 -26.53
C GLU A 53 -13.70 13.08 -26.87
N LYS A 54 -13.01 13.84 -26.01
CA LYS A 54 -12.76 15.27 -26.24
C LYS A 54 -11.89 15.50 -27.48
N LEU A 55 -10.86 14.68 -27.68
CA LEU A 55 -9.99 14.75 -28.86
C LEU A 55 -10.76 14.46 -30.15
N PHE A 56 -11.62 13.43 -30.17
CA PHE A 56 -12.48 13.14 -31.32
C PHE A 56 -13.43 14.30 -31.66
N GLY A 57 -13.88 15.05 -30.65
CA GLY A 57 -14.70 16.25 -30.83
C GLY A 57 -13.92 17.53 -31.20
N ALA A 58 -12.59 17.50 -31.24
CA ALA A 58 -11.78 18.68 -31.49
C ALA A 58 -11.84 19.11 -32.96
N LYS A 59 -12.23 20.37 -33.21
CA LYS A 59 -12.36 20.94 -34.56
C LYS A 59 -11.09 21.63 -35.07
N THR A 60 -10.12 21.86 -34.19
CA THR A 60 -8.86 22.55 -34.49
C THR A 60 -7.69 21.88 -33.77
N LEU A 61 -6.49 22.06 -34.33
CA LEU A 61 -5.26 21.54 -33.71
C LEU A 61 -5.00 22.19 -32.35
N ASP A 62 -5.24 23.49 -32.20
CA ASP A 62 -5.04 24.20 -30.94
C ASP A 62 -5.88 23.58 -29.81
N LYS A 63 -7.14 23.22 -30.10
CA LYS A 63 -8.01 22.57 -29.11
C LYS A 63 -7.53 21.16 -28.77
N ALA A 64 -7.05 20.42 -29.77
CA ALA A 64 -6.48 19.09 -29.54
C ALA A 64 -5.23 19.15 -28.64
N VAL A 65 -4.34 20.12 -28.87
CA VAL A 65 -3.15 20.36 -28.03
C VAL A 65 -3.54 20.72 -26.61
N GLU A 66 -4.55 21.58 -26.42
CA GLU A 66 -5.05 21.94 -25.09
C GLU A 66 -5.58 20.70 -24.34
N ILE A 67 -6.38 19.85 -25.01
CA ILE A 67 -6.93 18.62 -24.42
C ILE A 67 -5.81 17.65 -24.03
N GLN A 68 -4.86 17.40 -24.93
CA GLN A 68 -3.73 16.50 -24.67
C GLN A 68 -2.85 17.02 -23.53
N SER A 69 -2.61 18.34 -23.48
CA SER A 69 -1.82 18.97 -22.41
C SER A 69 -2.50 18.87 -21.05
N ALA A 70 -3.81 19.09 -21.01
CA ALA A 70 -4.61 18.91 -19.79
C ALA A 70 -4.61 17.46 -19.31
N TYR A 71 -4.78 16.50 -20.24
CA TYR A 71 -4.70 15.07 -19.92
C TYR A 71 -3.32 14.70 -19.37
N PHE A 72 -2.24 15.14 -20.01
CA PHE A 72 -0.88 14.87 -19.54
C PHE A 72 -0.64 15.42 -18.13
N LYS A 73 -1.09 16.65 -17.86
CA LYS A 73 -0.99 17.25 -16.53
C LYS A 73 -1.75 16.43 -15.48
N SER A 74 -3.00 16.07 -15.77
CA SER A 74 -3.83 15.24 -14.88
C SER A 74 -3.20 13.88 -14.61
N ALA A 75 -2.74 13.22 -15.67
CA ALA A 75 -2.08 11.91 -15.58
C ALA A 75 -0.80 11.96 -14.74
N TYR A 76 0.00 13.03 -14.90
CA TYR A 76 1.21 13.23 -14.10
C TYR A 76 0.90 13.46 -12.62
N GLU A 77 -0.04 14.36 -12.31
CA GLU A 77 -0.48 14.61 -10.93
C GLU A 77 -1.07 13.35 -10.28
N GLY A 78 -1.89 12.61 -11.03
CA GLY A 78 -2.46 11.33 -10.61
C GLY A 78 -1.39 10.27 -10.34
N PHE A 79 -0.39 10.14 -11.22
CA PHE A 79 0.71 9.21 -11.04
C PHE A 79 1.54 9.53 -9.78
N VAL A 80 1.88 10.80 -9.56
CA VAL A 80 2.63 11.21 -8.37
C VAL A 80 1.83 10.89 -7.11
N ALA A 81 0.53 11.21 -7.10
CA ALA A 81 -0.34 10.87 -5.97
C ALA A 81 -0.38 9.35 -5.70
N GLN A 82 -0.51 8.54 -6.75
CA GLN A 82 -0.48 7.08 -6.64
C GLN A 82 0.86 6.56 -6.09
N ALA A 83 1.98 7.08 -6.58
CA ALA A 83 3.31 6.69 -6.13
C ALA A 83 3.52 7.03 -4.65
N THR A 84 3.09 8.22 -4.22
CA THR A 84 3.10 8.62 -2.80
C THR A 84 2.25 7.67 -1.97
N LYS A 85 1.02 7.40 -2.40
CA LYS A 85 0.07 6.53 -1.67
C LYS A 85 0.58 5.10 -1.52
N MET A 86 1.14 4.54 -2.59
CA MET A 86 1.77 3.23 -2.56
C MET A 86 2.98 3.20 -1.61
N GLY A 87 3.81 4.25 -1.63
CA GLY A 87 4.93 4.39 -0.70
C GLY A 87 4.48 4.40 0.76
N GLU A 88 3.41 5.12 1.09
CA GLU A 88 2.79 5.12 2.43
C GLU A 88 2.28 3.73 2.82
N LEU A 89 1.54 3.05 1.93
CA LEU A 89 1.02 1.70 2.18
C LEU A 89 2.13 0.69 2.48
N TYR A 90 3.23 0.73 1.72
CA TYR A 90 4.39 -0.14 1.98
C TYR A 90 5.11 0.22 3.28
N ALA A 91 5.28 1.51 3.58
CA ALA A 91 5.91 1.96 4.81
C ALA A 91 5.09 1.54 6.04
N ASP A 92 3.77 1.67 5.97
CA ASP A 92 2.88 1.28 7.07
C ASP A 92 2.79 -0.23 7.23
N LEU A 93 2.78 -0.98 6.13
CA LEU A 93 2.91 -2.44 6.17
C LEU A 93 4.20 -2.86 6.88
N ALA A 94 5.33 -2.24 6.55
CA ALA A 94 6.61 -2.52 7.22
C ALA A 94 6.51 -2.20 8.72
N LYS A 95 6.08 -0.99 9.10
CA LYS A 95 5.94 -0.58 10.52
C LYS A 95 5.07 -1.55 11.31
N GLU A 96 3.86 -1.85 10.83
CA GLU A 96 2.93 -2.72 11.56
C GLU A 96 3.42 -4.17 11.61
N THR A 97 4.21 -4.63 10.63
CA THR A 97 4.86 -5.95 10.67
C THR A 97 6.01 -6.01 11.69
N TYR A 98 6.75 -4.92 11.90
CA TYR A 98 7.87 -4.86 12.85
C TYR A 98 7.44 -4.58 14.30
N LYS A 99 6.30 -3.92 14.50
CA LYS A 99 5.75 -3.54 15.82
C LYS A 99 5.64 -4.69 16.84
N PRO A 100 5.25 -5.93 16.49
CA PRO A 100 5.25 -7.05 17.44
C PRO A 100 6.65 -7.41 17.98
N TYR A 101 7.72 -7.09 17.24
CA TYR A 101 9.10 -7.40 17.60
C TYR A 101 9.72 -6.35 18.53
N GLU A 102 9.25 -5.10 18.49
CA GLU A 102 9.69 -4.03 19.41
C GLU A 102 9.41 -4.39 20.87
N GLY A 103 8.23 -4.97 21.15
CA GLY A 103 7.87 -5.46 22.49
C GLY A 103 8.68 -6.68 22.95
N MET A 104 9.35 -7.36 22.02
CA MET A 104 10.21 -8.51 22.30
C MET A 104 11.66 -8.08 22.62
N LEU A 105 12.18 -7.07 21.93
CA LEU A 105 13.50 -6.47 22.21
C LEU A 105 13.58 -5.84 23.62
N GLY A 106 12.49 -5.22 24.08
CA GLY A 106 12.40 -4.69 25.45
C GLY A 106 12.46 -5.77 26.54
N LYS A 107 12.18 -7.04 26.22
CA LYS A 107 12.30 -8.19 27.14
C LYS A 107 13.69 -8.84 27.14
N ILE A 108 14.52 -8.55 26.13
CA ILE A 108 15.87 -9.15 25.95
C ILE A 108 16.98 -8.23 26.50
N GLN A 109 16.68 -6.97 26.85
CA GLN A 109 17.65 -6.13 27.56
C GLN A 109 18.00 -6.76 28.92
N PRO A 110 19.27 -7.12 29.16
CA PRO A 110 19.70 -7.55 30.49
C PRO A 110 19.60 -6.35 31.44
N LYS A 111 19.09 -6.59 32.65
CA LYS A 111 19.30 -5.68 33.79
C LYS A 111 20.78 -5.64 34.15
#